data_AF-A0A0W8FD44-F1
#
_entry.id   AF-A0A0W8FD44-F1
#
_cell.length_a   1.000
_cell.length_b   1.000
_cell.length_c   1.000
_cell.angle_alpha   90.00
_cell.angle_beta   90.00
_cell.angle_gamma   90.00
#
_symmetry.space_group_name_H-M   'P 1'
#
loop_
_entity.id
_entity.type
_entity.pdbx_description
1 polymer ?
#
loop_
_entity_poly.entity_id
_entity_poly.type
_entity_poly.pdbx_seq_one_letter_code
_entity_poly.pdbx_strand_id
1 'polypeptide(L)'
;MLFRDGKCSIHDIKPETCVAGPFTFDIEDDMLQIFLKRESICPMVRFLRANRKAYDALFETSVEKIMDLIRSVPEEEMAQILQIDEPQTDLVAEIRLED
;
A
#
# COMPACT_ATOMS: atom_id res chain seq x y z
N MET A 1 13.09 -13.29 7.99
CA MET A 1 12.36 -13.23 6.71
C MET A 1 11.03 -12.56 7.01
N LEU A 2 10.79 -11.33 6.52
CA LEU A 2 9.61 -10.51 6.87
C LEU A 2 8.36 -10.83 6.04
N PHE A 3 8.54 -11.69 5.03
CA PHE A 3 7.52 -12.13 4.09
C PHE A 3 7.61 -13.65 3.96
N ARG A 4 6.49 -14.34 4.04
CA ARG A 4 6.37 -15.79 3.85
C ARG A 4 5.15 -16.05 2.98
N ASP A 5 5.33 -16.78 1.88
CA ASP A 5 4.25 -17.14 0.94
C ASP A 5 3.45 -15.93 0.42
N GLY A 6 4.15 -14.81 0.15
CA GLY A 6 3.52 -13.58 -0.33
C GLY A 6 2.72 -12.82 0.75
N LYS A 7 2.81 -13.23 2.01
CA LYS A 7 2.15 -12.59 3.17
C LYS A 7 3.16 -11.96 4.12
N CYS A 8 2.84 -10.77 4.65
CA CYS A 8 3.58 -10.14 5.73
C CYS A 8 3.37 -10.96 7.00
N SER A 9 4.46 -11.42 7.62
CA SER A 9 4.38 -12.28 8.81
C SER A 9 4.19 -11.51 10.12
N ILE A 10 3.86 -10.21 10.05
CA ILE A 10 3.97 -9.28 11.18
C ILE A 10 2.59 -8.81 11.69
N HIS A 11 1.57 -8.58 10.83
CA HIS A 11 0.25 -8.08 11.26
C HIS A 11 -0.91 -8.47 10.33
N ASP A 12 -2.14 -8.53 10.88
CA ASP A 12 -3.44 -8.66 10.17
C ASP A 12 -3.87 -7.32 9.52
N ILE A 13 -3.06 -6.77 8.62
CA ILE A 13 -3.39 -5.56 7.85
C ILE A 13 -3.96 -5.98 6.48
N LYS A 14 -4.75 -5.10 5.84
CA LYS A 14 -5.31 -5.21 4.48
C LYS A 14 -4.53 -6.22 3.61
N PRO A 15 -5.17 -7.30 3.11
CA PRO A 15 -4.48 -8.41 2.43
C PRO A 15 -3.63 -7.97 1.23
N GLU A 16 -3.97 -6.86 0.59
CA GLU A 16 -3.18 -6.20 -0.46
C GLU A 16 -1.80 -5.68 0.00
N THR A 17 -1.66 -5.27 1.26
CA THR A 17 -0.39 -4.73 1.80
C THR A 17 0.69 -5.80 2.01
N CYS A 18 0.33 -7.08 1.87
CA CYS A 18 1.28 -8.18 1.87
C CYS A 18 2.17 -8.21 0.61
N VAL A 19 1.70 -7.63 -0.50
CA VAL A 19 2.39 -7.64 -1.81
C VAL A 19 2.96 -6.25 -2.15
N ALA A 20 2.39 -5.17 -1.61
CA ALA A 20 2.76 -3.75 -1.81
C ALA A 20 3.65 -3.15 -0.69
N GLY A 21 4.16 -3.95 0.25
CA GLY A 21 5.13 -3.48 1.25
C GLY A 21 4.52 -2.56 2.33
N PRO A 22 5.19 -1.47 2.76
CA PRO A 22 4.66 -0.57 3.78
C PRO A 22 3.70 0.46 3.21
N PHE A 23 3.40 0.37 1.91
CA PHE A 23 2.45 1.23 1.23
C PHE A 23 1.06 0.61 1.29
N THR A 24 0.06 1.46 1.47
CA THR A 24 -1.36 1.14 1.37
C THR A 24 -2.04 2.22 0.53
N PHE A 25 -3.31 2.04 0.22
CA PHE A 25 -4.04 2.98 -0.60
C PHE A 25 -5.47 3.20 -0.14
N ASP A 26 -6.01 4.33 -0.60
CA ASP A 26 -7.42 4.65 -0.59
C ASP A 26 -7.82 5.27 -1.95
N ILE A 27 -9.11 5.32 -2.23
CA ILE A 27 -9.65 5.95 -3.44
C ILE A 27 -10.69 6.99 -3.01
N GLU A 28 -10.43 8.26 -3.33
CA GLU A 28 -11.32 9.38 -3.05
C GLU A 28 -11.47 10.23 -4.32
N ASP A 29 -12.69 10.49 -4.77
CA ASP A 29 -12.99 11.34 -5.94
C ASP A 29 -12.12 11.06 -7.18
N ASP A 30 -12.04 9.79 -7.61
CA ASP A 30 -11.23 9.30 -8.74
C ASP A 30 -9.69 9.49 -8.57
N MET A 31 -9.25 9.77 -7.33
CA MET A 31 -7.85 9.86 -6.97
C MET A 31 -7.45 8.62 -6.17
N LEU A 32 -6.44 7.91 -6.67
CA LEU A 32 -5.70 6.93 -5.90
C LEU A 32 -4.75 7.64 -4.94
N GLN A 33 -5.08 7.62 -3.67
CA GLN A 33 -4.24 8.12 -2.60
C GLN A 33 -3.32 7.00 -2.12
N ILE A 34 -2.01 7.24 -2.13
CA ILE A 34 -1.01 6.28 -1.63
C ILE A 34 -0.49 6.77 -0.29
N PHE A 35 -0.56 5.88 0.69
CA PHE A 35 -0.11 6.14 2.05
C PHE A 35 1.07 5.25 2.40
N LEU A 36 1.97 5.77 3.21
CA LEU A 36 3.07 5.02 3.81
C LEU A 36 2.76 4.79 5.29
N LYS A 37 2.82 3.53 5.74
CA LYS A 37 2.73 3.17 7.16
C LYS A 37 3.80 3.89 7.97
N ARG A 38 3.48 4.28 9.21
CA ARG A 38 4.51 4.78 10.14
C ARG A 38 5.41 3.65 10.63
N GLU A 39 6.59 4.02 11.13
CA GLU A 39 7.56 3.08 11.71
C GLU A 39 6.96 2.26 12.86
N SER A 40 6.02 2.83 13.62
CA SER A 40 5.30 2.14 14.70
C SER A 40 4.53 0.90 14.22
N ILE A 41 4.11 0.88 12.95
CA ILE A 41 3.36 -0.22 12.33
C ILE A 41 4.28 -1.11 11.50
N CYS A 42 5.20 -0.51 10.75
CA CYS A 42 6.10 -1.24 9.88
C CYS A 42 7.56 -0.78 10.09
N PRO A 43 8.42 -1.61 10.72
CA PRO A 43 9.81 -1.24 10.95
C PRO A 43 10.61 -1.07 9.65
N MET A 44 10.11 -1.60 8.52
CA MET A 44 10.72 -1.44 7.20
C MET A 44 10.80 0.03 6.77
N VAL A 45 9.87 0.87 7.24
CA VAL A 45 9.79 2.30 6.92
C VAL A 45 11.08 3.03 7.29
N ARG A 46 11.69 2.67 8.43
CA ARG A 46 12.97 3.25 8.86
C ARG A 46 14.08 2.98 7.84
N PHE A 47 14.15 1.77 7.30
CA PHE A 47 15.15 1.38 6.31
C PHE A 47 14.94 2.09 4.97
N LEU A 48 13.68 2.22 4.55
CA LEU A 48 13.34 2.93 3.31
C LEU A 48 13.61 4.43 3.42
N ARG A 49 13.29 5.06 4.56
CA ARG A 49 13.62 6.48 4.81
C ARG A 49 15.13 6.74 4.81
N ALA A 50 15.94 5.75 5.20
CA ALA A 50 17.40 5.84 5.17
C ALA A 50 18.01 5.58 3.77
N ASN A 51 17.25 5.02 2.82
CA ASN A 51 17.73 4.73 1.47
C ASN A 51 16.68 5.12 0.42
N ARG A 52 16.82 6.35 -0.09
CA ARG A 52 15.90 6.92 -1.08
C ARG A 52 15.75 6.06 -2.33
N LYS A 53 16.83 5.48 -2.84
CA LYS A 53 16.77 4.64 -4.05
C LYS A 53 15.93 3.37 -3.83
N ALA A 54 16.06 2.76 -2.65
CA ALA A 54 15.24 1.60 -2.29
C ALA A 54 13.77 1.99 -2.06
N TYR A 55 13.53 3.18 -1.47
CA TYR A 55 12.19 3.73 -1.33
C TYR A 55 11.52 3.91 -2.69
N ASP A 56 12.18 4.60 -3.63
CA ASP A 56 11.60 4.95 -4.92
C ASP A 56 11.29 3.68 -5.74
N ALA A 57 12.22 2.73 -5.81
CA ALA A 57 12.00 1.47 -6.51
C ALA A 57 10.85 0.65 -5.90
N LEU A 58 10.74 0.61 -4.57
CA LEU A 58 9.65 -0.10 -3.91
C LEU A 58 8.32 0.63 -4.10
N PHE A 59 8.33 1.96 -4.05
CA PHE A 59 7.14 2.78 -4.29
C PHE A 59 6.58 2.53 -5.69
N GLU A 60 7.41 2.58 -6.73
CA GLU A 60 7.03 2.28 -8.12
C GLU A 60 6.38 0.89 -8.25
N THR A 61 7.06 -0.16 -7.77
CA THR A 61 6.50 -1.53 -7.79
C THR A 61 5.20 -1.66 -6.98
N SER A 62 5.06 -0.90 -5.90
CA SER A 62 3.87 -0.94 -5.05
C SER A 62 2.68 -0.28 -5.74
N VAL A 63 2.89 0.87 -6.40
CA VAL A 63 1.88 1.55 -7.21
C VAL A 63 1.40 0.64 -8.35
N GLU A 64 2.31 0.00 -9.09
CA GLU A 64 1.94 -0.94 -10.16
C GLU A 64 1.02 -2.06 -9.65
N LYS A 65 1.38 -2.69 -8.54
CA LYS A 65 0.59 -3.77 -7.93
C LYS A 65 -0.77 -3.29 -7.41
N ILE A 66 -0.83 -2.08 -6.86
CA ILE A 66 -2.08 -1.48 -6.39
C ILE A 66 -3.00 -1.19 -7.58
N MET A 67 -2.46 -0.64 -8.67
CA MET A 67 -3.23 -0.41 -9.90
C MET A 67 -3.75 -1.73 -10.50
N ASP A 68 -2.93 -2.77 -10.53
CA ASP A 68 -3.33 -4.09 -11.01
C ASP A 68 -4.43 -4.71 -10.13
N LEU A 69 -4.35 -4.52 -8.81
CA LEU A 69 -5.39 -4.93 -7.87
C LEU A 69 -6.70 -4.17 -8.17
N ILE A 70 -6.64 -2.85 -8.28
CA ILE A 70 -7.82 -2.01 -8.56
C ILE A 70 -8.52 -2.45 -9.84
N ARG A 71 -7.75 -2.79 -10.89
CA ARG A 71 -8.30 -3.25 -12.17
C ARG A 71 -8.85 -4.68 -12.15
N SER A 72 -8.38 -5.53 -11.23
CA SER A 72 -8.72 -6.96 -11.20
C SER A 72 -9.81 -7.30 -10.19
N VAL A 73 -10.03 -6.47 -9.19
CA VAL A 73 -11.04 -6.66 -8.15
C VAL A 73 -12.34 -5.94 -8.53
N PRO A 74 -13.51 -6.61 -8.50
CA PRO A 74 -14.80 -5.95 -8.74
C PRO A 74 -15.07 -4.79 -7.77
N GLU A 75 -15.78 -3.76 -8.21
CA GLU A 75 -16.07 -2.56 -7.39
C GLU A 75 -16.69 -2.89 -6.03
N GLU A 76 -17.61 -3.87 -5.96
CA GLU A 76 -18.25 -4.28 -4.70
C GLU A 76 -17.25 -4.87 -3.70
N GLU A 77 -16.28 -5.65 -4.18
CA GLU A 77 -15.21 -6.22 -3.36
C GLU A 77 -14.18 -5.15 -2.98
N MET A 78 -13.86 -4.24 -3.91
CA MET A 78 -12.99 -3.10 -3.65
C MET A 78 -13.58 -2.19 -2.57
N ALA A 79 -14.89 -1.93 -2.58
CA ALA A 79 -15.56 -1.14 -1.56
C ALA A 79 -15.38 -1.74 -0.15
N GLN A 80 -15.34 -3.07 -0.02
CA GLN A 80 -15.06 -3.73 1.26
C GLN A 80 -13.61 -3.58 1.69
N ILE A 81 -12.66 -3.65 0.73
CA ILE A 81 -11.24 -3.39 0.97
C ILE A 81 -11.02 -1.96 1.47
N LEU A 82 -11.65 -0.97 0.84
CA LEU A 82 -11.50 0.44 1.20
C LEU A 82 -12.06 0.77 2.59
N GLN A 83 -13.08 0.05 3.07
CA GLN A 83 -13.64 0.22 4.41
C GLN A 83 -12.70 -0.16 5.57
N ILE A 84 -11.59 -0.84 5.30
CA ILE A 84 -10.63 -1.21 6.35
C ILE A 84 -9.79 0.03 6.68
N ASP A 85 -10.09 0.65 7.83
CA ASP A 85 -9.27 1.73 8.37
C ASP A 85 -7.84 1.26 8.68
N GLU A 86 -6.85 1.92 8.09
CA GLU A 86 -5.45 1.78 8.45
C GLU A 86 -4.97 3.02 9.23
N PRO A 87 -5.11 3.03 10.57
CA PRO A 87 -4.62 4.15 11.36
C PRO A 87 -3.08 4.24 11.28
N GLN A 88 -2.55 5.44 11.52
CA GLN A 88 -1.10 5.72 11.57
C GLN A 88 -0.35 5.52 10.24
N THR A 89 -0.97 5.92 9.14
CA THR A 89 -0.32 6.09 7.85
C THR A 89 -0.17 7.57 7.52
N ASP A 90 0.75 7.91 6.60
CA ASP A 90 0.96 9.28 6.11
C ASP A 90 0.76 9.28 4.59
N LEU A 91 -0.01 10.25 4.06
CA LEU A 91 -0.20 10.42 2.61
C LEU A 91 1.14 10.79 1.97
N VAL A 92 1.54 10.07 0.92
CA VAL A 92 2.82 10.28 0.23
C VAL A 92 2.68 10.54 -1.27
N ALA A 93 1.54 10.20 -1.87
CA ALA A 93 1.24 10.54 -3.26
C ALA A 93 -0.27 10.50 -3.52
N GLU A 94 -0.68 11.23 -4.55
CA GLU A 94 -2.03 11.17 -5.13
C GLU A 94 -1.88 10.99 -6.63
N ILE A 95 -2.58 10.01 -7.19
CA ILE A 95 -2.50 9.62 -8.60
C ILE A 95 -3.91 9.64 -9.16
N ARG A 96 -4.13 10.35 -10.27
CA ARG A 96 -5.41 10.26 -10.97
C ARG A 96 -5.59 8.87 -11.55
N LEU A 97 -6.72 8.24 -11.26
CA LEU A 97 -7.14 7.05 -11.97
C LEU A 97 -7.68 7.52 -13.33
N GLU A 98 -6.84 7.44 -14.35
CA GLU A 98 -7.30 7.60 -15.74
C GLU A 98 -7.96 6.28 -16.20
N ASP A 99 -9.06 6.40 -16.95
CA ASP A 99 -9.82 5.27 -17.54
C ASP A 99 -8.97 4.32 -18.40
#